data_AF-A0A7L0QYH1-F1
#
_entry.id   AF-A0A7L0QYH1-F1
#
_cell.length_a   1.000
_cell.length_b   1.000
_cell.length_c   1.000
_cell.angle_alpha   90.00
_cell.angle_beta   90.00
_cell.angle_gamma   90.00
#
_symmetry.space_group_name_H-M   'P 1'
#
loop_
_entity.id
_entity.type
_entity.pdbx_description
1 polymer ?
#
loop_
_entity_poly.entity_id
_entity_poly.type
_entity_poly.pdbx_seq_one_letter_code
_entity_poly.pdbx_strand_id
1 'polypeptide(L)'
;QEARCAYIIIIMAVYWCTEVIPLAVTSLMPVVFFPLLGVQTSKKVCLQYLNSTNMLFFGGLIVAISVEQWNLHKRIALKVLLILGVKPALLMLGFMIVTAFLSMWISNTATTAMMVPIVQAVLDELNITENELTTVEPATGQTNTAIELEEKGKSGSTAVSGVSNEQVPDDPKSSEESKTRKRICKGMTLCVCYAASIGGTATLTGTGPNVVLKGQMNQLYPDSNDIVDFASWFGFSFPNMVLMLALAWLWLQYSFMGLNIKKTWGFGKEKTDKEKAAYSVLKAEMKKLGPMSYAEINVLLLFILLVVLWFSRNPGFIKGWASILFKGGEKYITDSVPAMFIALLMFVLPAHKPKCIGWNTSMSDPEQTEEDKKKQFLSAPLLEWNVVQRKMPWSIVLLLGGGFALADASANSGLSAWMGRQMTPLGSIPPWAIASVISLITAVFTECTSNVATATLFLPVFSSLAESIKIHPLYIMLPGTLSASFAFMLPVATPPNAIVFSYGHIRVLDMVKAGLVMNVIAVCCVSLAINTWGRPMFQLDTFPAWANST
;
A
#
# COMPACT_ATOMS: atom_id res chain seq x y z
N GLN A 1 8.38 37.02 11.71
CA GLN A 1 7.53 36.22 10.81
C GLN A 1 7.70 34.74 11.10
N GLU A 2 8.95 34.28 11.23
CA GLU A 2 9.37 32.95 11.71
C GLU A 2 8.52 32.39 12.87
N ALA A 3 8.46 33.09 14.01
CA ALA A 3 7.71 32.63 15.18
C ALA A 3 6.21 32.41 14.94
N ARG A 4 5.58 33.22 14.06
CA ARG A 4 4.16 33.07 13.71
C ARG A 4 3.93 31.85 12.82
N CYS A 5 4.85 31.57 11.91
CA CYS A 5 4.84 30.37 11.09
C CYS A 5 5.05 29.11 11.96
N ALA A 6 6.06 29.14 12.84
CA ALA A 6 6.35 28.06 13.78
C ALA A 6 5.16 27.75 14.69
N TYR A 7 4.47 28.78 15.21
CA TYR A 7 3.27 28.61 16.04
C TYR A 7 2.19 27.79 15.33
N ILE A 8 1.88 28.11 14.06
CA ILE A 8 0.89 27.36 13.27
C ILE A 8 1.36 25.93 13.01
N ILE A 9 2.63 25.73 12.64
CA ILE A 9 3.20 24.40 12.40
C ILE A 9 3.12 23.53 13.65
N ILE A 10 3.47 24.08 14.82
CA ILE A 10 3.41 23.35 16.10
C ILE A 10 1.97 22.96 16.43
N ILE A 11 1.01 23.88 16.26
CA ILE A 11 -0.41 23.55 16.50
C ILE A 11 -0.88 22.46 15.55
N MET A 12 -0.55 22.56 14.26
CA MET A 12 -0.91 21.55 13.28
C MET A 12 -0.25 20.21 13.60
N ALA A 13 1.02 20.20 14.02
CA ALA A 13 1.72 19.00 14.44
C ALA A 13 1.02 18.34 15.64
N VAL A 14 0.68 19.12 16.66
CA VAL A 14 -0.08 18.62 17.82
C VAL A 14 -1.42 18.05 17.35
N TYR A 15 -2.20 18.77 16.54
CA TYR A 15 -3.51 18.32 16.06
C TYR A 15 -3.44 17.09 15.16
N TRP A 16 -2.38 16.93 14.37
CA TRP A 16 -2.15 15.71 13.58
C TRP A 16 -1.71 14.53 14.44
N CYS A 17 -0.96 14.76 15.52
CA CYS A 17 -0.55 13.69 16.44
C CYS A 17 -1.70 13.26 17.37
N THR A 18 -2.51 14.20 17.84
CA THR A 18 -3.61 13.91 18.77
C THR A 18 -4.93 13.60 18.07
N GLU A 19 -5.01 13.85 16.76
CA GLU A 19 -6.21 13.71 15.91
C GLU A 19 -7.48 14.35 16.54
N VAL A 20 -7.32 15.43 17.32
CA VAL A 20 -8.45 16.14 17.97
C VAL A 20 -9.43 16.70 16.95
N ILE A 21 -8.93 17.04 15.76
CA ILE A 21 -9.70 17.49 14.59
C ILE A 21 -9.35 16.56 13.42
N PRO A 22 -10.31 16.20 12.54
CA PRO A 22 -10.01 15.39 11.36
C PRO A 22 -8.84 15.95 10.55
N LEU A 23 -7.93 15.06 10.11
CA LEU A 23 -6.68 15.42 9.44
C LEU A 23 -6.86 16.41 8.27
N ALA A 24 -7.96 16.27 7.52
CA ALA A 24 -8.33 17.13 6.39
C ALA A 24 -8.72 18.55 6.80
N VAL A 25 -9.30 18.72 7.99
CA VAL A 25 -9.71 20.04 8.50
C VAL A 25 -8.50 20.73 9.12
N THR A 26 -7.67 19.99 9.86
CA THR A 26 -6.37 20.48 10.33
C THR A 26 -5.52 20.97 9.16
N SER A 27 -5.52 20.26 8.03
CA SER A 27 -4.78 20.69 6.85
C SER A 27 -5.33 21.92 6.15
N LEU A 28 -6.51 22.44 6.50
CA LEU A 28 -7.05 23.71 6.00
C LEU A 28 -6.66 24.91 6.87
N MET A 29 -6.10 24.69 8.06
CA MET A 29 -5.63 25.75 8.95
C MET A 29 -4.68 26.76 8.27
N PRO A 30 -3.72 26.35 7.40
CA PRO A 30 -2.86 27.29 6.67
C PRO A 30 -3.64 28.38 5.91
N VAL A 31 -4.75 28.02 5.27
CA VAL A 31 -5.58 28.95 4.47
C VAL A 31 -6.13 30.09 5.32
N VAL A 32 -6.45 29.81 6.58
CA VAL A 32 -7.03 30.78 7.51
C VAL A 32 -5.93 31.53 8.26
N PHE A 33 -5.01 30.81 8.89
CA PHE A 33 -4.10 31.40 9.86
C PHE A 33 -2.86 32.05 9.22
N PHE A 34 -2.34 31.58 8.08
CA PHE A 34 -1.19 32.24 7.45
C PHE A 34 -1.52 33.66 6.96
N PRO A 35 -2.67 33.93 6.32
CA PRO A 35 -3.06 35.31 5.99
C PRO A 35 -3.36 36.16 7.22
N LEU A 36 -4.09 35.63 8.20
CA LEU A 36 -4.46 36.37 9.42
C LEU A 36 -3.24 36.80 10.25
N LEU A 37 -2.23 35.94 10.36
CA LEU A 37 -1.00 36.25 11.09
C LEU A 37 0.04 37.03 10.27
N GLY A 38 -0.27 37.34 9.00
CA GLY A 38 0.63 38.06 8.08
C GLY A 38 1.88 37.26 7.71
N VAL A 39 1.78 35.92 7.65
CA VAL A 39 2.87 35.05 7.21
C VAL A 39 2.92 34.99 5.68
N GLN A 40 1.76 34.83 5.04
CA GLN A 40 1.64 34.69 3.59
C GLN A 40 0.27 35.12 3.08
N THR A 41 0.18 35.60 1.84
CA THR A 41 -1.10 36.03 1.24
C THR A 41 -2.00 34.84 0.92
N SER A 42 -3.32 35.03 1.06
CA SER A 42 -4.32 33.98 0.80
C SER A 42 -4.20 33.38 -0.60
N LYS A 43 -3.96 34.22 -1.62
CA LYS A 43 -3.74 33.77 -3.01
C LYS A 43 -2.59 32.77 -3.12
N LYS A 44 -1.45 33.05 -2.50
CA LYS A 44 -0.30 32.14 -2.55
C LYS A 44 -0.57 30.84 -1.80
N VAL A 45 -1.19 30.91 -0.62
CA VAL A 45 -1.53 29.71 0.18
C VAL A 45 -2.49 28.79 -0.58
N CYS A 46 -3.54 29.35 -1.20
CA CYS A 46 -4.51 28.55 -1.96
C CYS A 46 -3.90 27.86 -3.19
N LEU A 47 -2.93 28.47 -3.86
CA LEU A 47 -2.24 27.85 -5.00
C LEU A 47 -1.52 26.55 -4.62
N GLN A 48 -1.12 26.40 -3.35
CA GLN A 48 -0.44 25.20 -2.87
C GLN A 48 -1.37 23.98 -2.79
N TYR A 49 -2.70 24.16 -2.73
CA TYR A 49 -3.65 23.05 -2.70
C TYR A 49 -3.92 22.42 -4.07
N LEU A 50 -3.65 23.13 -5.16
CA LEU A 50 -3.90 22.64 -6.54
C LEU A 50 -2.61 22.61 -7.36
N ASN A 51 -1.52 22.13 -6.77
CA ASN A 51 -0.25 21.98 -7.47
C ASN A 51 -0.24 20.73 -8.40
N SER A 52 0.75 20.66 -9.28
CA SER A 52 0.91 19.55 -10.24
C SER A 52 1.03 18.19 -9.54
N THR A 53 1.71 18.12 -8.41
CA THR A 53 1.85 16.89 -7.63
C THR A 53 0.53 16.39 -7.05
N ASN A 54 -0.34 17.29 -6.58
CA ASN A 54 -1.67 16.92 -6.12
C ASN A 54 -2.55 16.45 -7.29
N MET A 55 -2.41 17.06 -8.47
CA MET A 55 -3.09 16.60 -9.69
C MET A 55 -2.62 15.21 -10.15
N LEU A 56 -1.32 14.91 -10.03
CA LEU A 56 -0.80 13.55 -10.27
C LEU A 56 -1.49 12.54 -9.34
N PHE A 57 -1.55 12.84 -8.04
CA PHE A 57 -2.17 11.95 -7.07
C PHE A 57 -3.67 11.78 -7.31
N PHE A 58 -4.37 12.88 -7.61
CA PHE A 58 -5.79 12.87 -7.97
C PHE A 58 -6.07 11.98 -9.19
N GLY A 59 -5.32 12.16 -10.29
CA GLY A 59 -5.44 11.31 -11.48
C GLY A 59 -5.11 9.84 -11.21
N GLY A 60 -4.06 9.57 -10.42
CA GLY A 60 -3.69 8.21 -9.99
C GLY A 60 -4.80 7.52 -9.19
N LEU A 61 -5.45 8.23 -8.26
CA LEU A 61 -6.58 7.71 -7.49
C LEU A 61 -7.80 7.42 -8.36
N ILE A 62 -8.11 8.27 -9.36
CA ILE A 62 -9.20 8.00 -10.30
C ILE A 62 -8.96 6.69 -11.07
N VAL A 63 -7.73 6.49 -11.55
CA VAL A 63 -7.34 5.27 -12.26
C VAL A 63 -7.43 4.05 -11.33
N ALA A 64 -6.96 4.16 -10.09
CA ALA A 64 -7.07 3.11 -9.08
C ALA A 64 -8.54 2.75 -8.79
N ILE A 65 -9.42 3.75 -8.66
CA ILE A 65 -10.86 3.56 -8.44
C ILE A 65 -11.50 2.80 -9.63
N SER A 66 -11.08 3.09 -10.86
CA SER A 66 -11.57 2.36 -12.04
C SER A 66 -11.13 0.88 -12.04
N VAL A 67 -9.85 0.61 -11.72
CA VAL A 67 -9.33 -0.76 -11.54
C VAL A 67 -10.09 -1.51 -10.45
N GLU A 68 -10.48 -0.81 -9.38
CA GLU A 68 -11.29 -1.36 -8.30
C GLU A 68 -12.73 -1.67 -8.75
N GLN A 69 -13.39 -0.71 -9.41
CA GLN A 69 -14.78 -0.82 -9.87
C GLN A 69 -15.01 -2.05 -10.75
N TRP A 70 -14.04 -2.38 -11.60
CA TRP A 70 -14.13 -3.51 -12.53
C TRP A 70 -13.53 -4.82 -11.99
N ASN A 71 -13.17 -4.89 -10.71
CA ASN A 71 -12.59 -6.09 -10.06
C ASN A 71 -11.34 -6.67 -10.76
N LEU A 72 -10.68 -5.88 -11.61
CA LEU A 72 -9.50 -6.30 -12.38
C LEU A 72 -8.36 -6.71 -11.43
N HIS A 73 -8.16 -5.94 -10.38
CA HIS A 73 -7.21 -6.22 -9.30
C HIS A 73 -7.46 -7.58 -8.62
N LYS A 74 -8.71 -7.94 -8.29
CA LYS A 74 -9.07 -9.25 -7.71
C LYS A 74 -8.75 -10.40 -8.67
N ARG A 75 -8.98 -10.22 -9.98
CA ARG A 75 -8.62 -11.23 -11.00
C ARG A 75 -7.12 -11.46 -11.09
N ILE A 76 -6.32 -10.38 -11.11
CA ILE A 76 -4.86 -10.47 -11.14
C ILE A 76 -4.34 -11.18 -9.89
N ALA A 77 -4.87 -10.80 -8.72
CA ALA A 77 -4.51 -11.40 -7.43
C ALA A 77 -4.70 -12.91 -7.40
N LEU A 78 -5.90 -13.38 -7.75
CA LEU A 78 -6.24 -14.82 -7.72
C LEU A 78 -5.42 -15.62 -8.74
N LYS A 79 -5.16 -15.07 -9.94
CA LYS A 79 -4.29 -15.73 -10.93
C LYS A 79 -2.88 -15.96 -10.39
N VAL A 80 -2.29 -14.97 -9.73
CA VAL A 80 -0.94 -15.09 -9.16
C VAL A 80 -0.92 -16.10 -8.01
N LEU A 81 -1.92 -16.08 -7.12
CA LEU A 81 -2.04 -17.06 -6.04
C LEU A 81 -2.18 -18.50 -6.55
N LEU A 82 -2.90 -18.72 -7.65
CA LEU A 82 -3.03 -20.04 -8.27
C LEU A 82 -1.72 -20.55 -8.89
N ILE A 83 -0.82 -19.65 -9.30
CA ILE A 83 0.50 -20.00 -9.89
C ILE A 83 1.51 -20.39 -8.79
N LEU A 84 1.56 -19.65 -7.69
CA LEU A 84 2.60 -19.81 -6.65
C LEU A 84 2.42 -21.07 -5.77
N GLY A 85 1.26 -21.72 -5.85
CA GLY A 85 0.97 -22.95 -5.11
C GLY A 85 0.48 -22.71 -3.69
N VAL A 86 0.29 -23.81 -2.94
CA VAL A 86 -0.59 -23.84 -1.75
C VAL A 86 0.12 -24.27 -0.46
N LYS A 87 1.44 -24.45 -0.51
CA LYS A 87 2.25 -24.74 0.68
C LYS A 87 2.21 -23.53 1.62
N PRO A 88 2.06 -23.68 2.95
CA PRO A 88 1.89 -22.55 3.86
C PRO A 88 2.90 -21.40 3.70
N ALA A 89 4.18 -21.71 3.52
CA ALA A 89 5.21 -20.68 3.34
C ALA A 89 5.21 -20.02 1.96
N LEU A 90 4.94 -20.78 0.89
CA LEU A 90 4.78 -20.26 -0.48
C LEU A 90 3.45 -19.51 -0.64
N LEU A 91 2.42 -19.93 0.09
CA LEU A 91 1.13 -19.28 0.17
C LEU A 91 1.26 -17.94 0.87
N MET A 92 2.00 -17.86 1.99
CA MET A 92 2.34 -16.60 2.64
C MET A 92 3.13 -15.69 1.69
N LEU A 93 4.15 -16.23 0.99
CA LEU A 93 4.88 -15.47 -0.03
C LEU A 93 3.95 -14.97 -1.14
N GLY A 94 3.01 -15.81 -1.59
CA GLY A 94 2.02 -15.44 -2.60
C GLY A 94 1.10 -14.34 -2.14
N PHE A 95 0.59 -14.40 -0.92
CA PHE A 95 -0.17 -13.30 -0.33
C PHE A 95 0.67 -12.04 -0.25
N MET A 96 1.93 -12.12 0.17
CA MET A 96 2.81 -10.95 0.26
C MET A 96 3.11 -10.32 -1.11
N ILE A 97 3.48 -11.12 -2.12
CA ILE A 97 3.77 -10.64 -3.48
C ILE A 97 2.55 -9.97 -4.09
N VAL A 98 1.38 -10.62 -4.00
CA VAL A 98 0.14 -10.10 -4.56
C VAL A 98 -0.28 -8.83 -3.84
N THR A 99 -0.26 -8.83 -2.52
CA THR A 99 -0.63 -7.65 -1.72
C THR A 99 0.32 -6.49 -2.01
N ALA A 100 1.63 -6.74 -2.05
CA ALA A 100 2.61 -5.70 -2.37
C ALA A 100 2.40 -5.13 -3.77
N PHE A 101 2.22 -6.00 -4.78
CA PHE A 101 1.98 -5.59 -6.16
C PHE A 101 0.72 -4.73 -6.29
N LEU A 102 -0.38 -5.13 -5.67
CA LEU A 102 -1.62 -4.36 -5.68
C LEU A 102 -1.45 -3.00 -4.98
N SER A 103 -0.75 -2.98 -3.85
CA SER A 103 -0.50 -1.77 -3.07
C SER A 103 0.40 -0.76 -3.78
N MET A 104 1.14 -1.18 -4.82
CA MET A 104 1.87 -0.24 -5.68
C MET A 104 0.93 0.67 -6.48
N TRP A 105 -0.31 0.25 -6.75
CA TRP A 105 -1.20 0.96 -7.67
C TRP A 105 -2.49 1.42 -6.99
N ILE A 106 -2.87 0.73 -5.93
CA ILE A 106 -4.07 0.95 -5.14
C ILE A 106 -3.64 1.34 -3.72
N SER A 107 -4.46 2.11 -3.01
CA SER A 107 -4.15 2.48 -1.62
C SER A 107 -3.94 1.25 -0.71
N ASN A 108 -3.02 1.36 0.25
CA ASN A 108 -2.70 0.28 1.21
C ASN A 108 -3.95 -0.24 1.94
N THR A 109 -4.84 0.67 2.33
CA THR A 109 -6.11 0.36 3.03
C THR A 109 -7.03 -0.50 2.17
N ALA A 110 -7.28 -0.09 0.92
CA ALA A 110 -8.16 -0.83 0.02
C ALA A 110 -7.58 -2.21 -0.34
N THR A 111 -6.27 -2.27 -0.60
CA THR A 111 -5.57 -3.53 -0.87
C THR A 111 -5.70 -4.50 0.31
N THR A 112 -5.51 -4.04 1.54
CA THR A 112 -5.65 -4.88 2.74
C THR A 112 -7.09 -5.31 2.97
N ALA A 113 -8.06 -4.39 2.85
CA ALA A 113 -9.48 -4.69 2.99
C ALA A 113 -9.96 -5.78 2.01
N MET A 114 -9.39 -5.83 0.81
CA MET A 114 -9.68 -6.89 -0.15
C MET A 114 -8.96 -8.22 0.18
N MET A 115 -7.67 -8.16 0.52
CA MET A 115 -6.86 -9.35 0.69
C MET A 115 -7.21 -10.12 1.97
N VAL A 116 -7.57 -9.43 3.06
CA VAL A 116 -7.86 -10.10 4.33
C VAL A 116 -8.99 -11.12 4.23
N PRO A 117 -10.18 -10.83 3.66
CA PRO A 117 -11.22 -11.84 3.44
C PRO A 117 -10.76 -13.06 2.65
N ILE A 118 -9.89 -12.86 1.64
CA ILE A 118 -9.35 -13.96 0.82
C ILE A 118 -8.41 -14.83 1.66
N VAL A 119 -7.53 -14.21 2.45
CA VAL A 119 -6.64 -14.93 3.37
C VAL A 119 -7.44 -15.69 4.41
N GLN A 120 -8.49 -15.09 4.98
CA GLN A 120 -9.35 -15.77 5.95
C GLN A 120 -10.08 -16.96 5.35
N ALA A 121 -10.68 -16.81 4.17
CA ALA A 121 -11.35 -17.93 3.50
C ALA A 121 -10.40 -19.12 3.24
N VAL A 122 -9.13 -18.84 2.92
CA VAL A 122 -8.12 -19.88 2.73
C VAL A 122 -7.67 -20.48 4.08
N LEU A 123 -7.52 -19.67 5.12
CA LEU A 123 -7.17 -20.12 6.47
C LEU A 123 -8.26 -21.00 7.08
N ASP A 124 -9.52 -20.62 6.93
CA ASP A 124 -10.66 -21.37 7.45
C ASP A 124 -10.76 -22.75 6.78
N GLU A 125 -10.59 -22.82 5.47
CA GLU A 125 -10.56 -24.10 4.74
C GLU A 125 -9.42 -25.00 5.23
N LEU A 126 -8.21 -24.44 5.39
CA LEU A 126 -7.06 -25.18 5.91
C LEU A 126 -7.31 -25.72 7.32
N ASN A 127 -8.05 -24.98 8.15
CA ASN A 127 -8.43 -25.41 9.49
C ASN A 127 -9.50 -26.50 9.49
N ILE A 128 -10.49 -26.43 8.58
CA ILE A 128 -11.58 -27.41 8.47
C ILE A 128 -11.05 -28.76 8.01
N THR A 129 -10.29 -28.81 6.91
CA THR A 129 -9.73 -30.06 6.38
C THR A 129 -8.85 -30.77 7.42
N GLU A 130 -8.19 -30.01 8.30
CA GLU A 130 -7.34 -30.55 9.36
C GLU A 130 -8.12 -31.13 10.54
N ASN A 131 -9.23 -30.49 10.95
CA ASN A 131 -10.12 -31.03 11.97
C ASN A 131 -10.76 -32.36 11.53
N GLU A 132 -11.13 -32.48 10.25
CA GLU A 132 -11.64 -33.73 9.67
C GLU A 132 -10.59 -34.84 9.59
N LEU A 133 -9.31 -34.51 9.39
CA LEU A 133 -8.22 -35.47 9.43
C LEU A 133 -7.95 -35.99 10.85
N THR A 134 -8.08 -35.13 11.88
CA THR A 134 -7.92 -35.54 13.29
C THR A 134 -9.07 -36.38 13.84
N THR A 135 -10.28 -36.26 13.29
CA THR A 135 -11.42 -37.10 13.72
C THR A 135 -11.46 -38.48 13.05
N VAL A 136 -10.63 -38.71 12.03
CA VAL A 136 -10.63 -39.93 11.20
C VAL A 136 -9.42 -40.85 11.49
N GLU A 137 -8.53 -40.54 12.44
CA GLU A 137 -7.55 -41.54 12.90
C GLU A 137 -8.30 -42.74 13.53
N PRO A 138 -8.24 -43.94 12.93
CA PRO A 138 -9.00 -45.07 13.42
C PRO A 138 -8.34 -45.58 14.71
N ALA A 139 -9.17 -45.73 15.75
CA ALA A 139 -8.90 -46.60 16.88
C ALA A 139 -8.46 -47.98 16.37
N THR A 140 -7.16 -48.19 16.21
CA THR A 140 -6.59 -49.45 15.76
C THR A 140 -5.99 -50.14 16.97
N GLY A 141 -6.76 -51.09 17.50
CA GLY A 141 -6.23 -52.33 18.06
C GLY A 141 -6.16 -52.43 19.58
N GLN A 142 -7.29 -52.76 20.21
CA GLN A 142 -7.33 -53.85 21.20
C GLN A 142 -8.66 -54.62 21.06
N THR A 143 -8.58 -55.78 20.42
CA THR A 143 -9.58 -56.85 20.55
C THR A 143 -9.65 -57.28 22.01
N ASN A 144 -10.82 -57.16 22.64
CA ASN A 144 -11.19 -57.99 23.77
C ASN A 144 -12.53 -58.68 23.48
N THR A 145 -12.42 -59.99 23.26
CA THR A 145 -13.52 -60.96 23.32
C THR A 145 -13.92 -61.21 24.78
N ALA A 146 -15.16 -60.88 25.13
CA ALA A 146 -15.97 -61.50 26.20
C ALA A 146 -17.41 -60.95 26.04
N ILE A 147 -18.31 -61.66 25.36
CA ILE A 147 -19.42 -62.44 25.96
C ILE A 147 -20.12 -61.69 27.10
N GLU A 148 -21.31 -61.14 26.83
CA GLU A 148 -22.57 -61.60 27.44
C GLU A 148 -23.79 -61.04 26.69
N LEU A 149 -24.77 -61.92 26.51
CA LEU A 149 -26.09 -61.73 25.91
C LEU A 149 -27.09 -61.35 27.00
N GLU A 150 -28.06 -60.47 26.67
CA GLU A 150 -29.47 -60.39 27.13
C GLU A 150 -29.93 -58.91 27.11
N GLU A 151 -31.19 -58.52 26.95
CA GLU A 151 -32.31 -58.93 26.08
C GLU A 151 -33.25 -57.70 26.05
N LYS A 152 -33.91 -57.45 24.91
CA LYS A 152 -35.20 -56.72 24.68
C LYS A 152 -35.58 -55.43 25.46
N GLY A 153 -36.04 -54.42 24.69
CA GLY A 153 -37.21 -53.61 25.11
C GLY A 153 -37.41 -52.18 24.55
N LYS A 154 -38.03 -52.08 23.35
CA LYS A 154 -38.99 -51.06 22.84
C LYS A 154 -38.91 -49.54 23.22
N SER A 155 -39.06 -48.78 22.12
CA SER A 155 -39.85 -47.55 21.91
C SER A 155 -39.25 -46.20 22.29
N GLY A 156 -39.45 -45.23 21.40
CA GLY A 156 -38.67 -44.01 21.30
C GLY A 156 -39.24 -42.80 22.04
N SER A 157 -38.44 -41.74 22.08
CA SER A 157 -38.92 -40.37 21.98
C SER A 157 -37.76 -39.44 21.63
N THR A 158 -38.06 -38.46 20.79
CA THR A 158 -37.26 -37.31 20.42
C THR A 158 -37.23 -36.31 21.59
N ALA A 159 -36.05 -35.94 22.10
CA ALA A 159 -35.70 -34.58 22.57
C ALA A 159 -34.35 -34.51 23.32
N VAL A 160 -33.44 -33.72 22.74
CA VAL A 160 -32.68 -32.62 23.35
C VAL A 160 -31.90 -32.83 24.68
N SER A 161 -30.60 -32.55 24.57
CA SER A 161 -29.65 -32.04 25.59
C SER A 161 -29.10 -32.99 26.64
N GLY A 162 -27.81 -33.29 26.48
CA GLY A 162 -26.94 -33.84 27.51
C GLY A 162 -25.54 -34.03 26.95
N VAL A 163 -24.83 -32.94 26.63
CA VAL A 163 -23.37 -33.03 26.41
C VAL A 163 -22.75 -33.23 27.79
N SER A 164 -22.63 -34.49 28.20
CA SER A 164 -21.80 -34.89 29.32
C SER A 164 -20.36 -34.54 29.00
N ASN A 165 -19.74 -33.79 29.92
CA ASN A 165 -18.29 -33.60 30.00
C ASN A 165 -17.60 -34.97 30.00
N GLU A 166 -17.15 -35.42 28.84
CA GLU A 166 -15.99 -36.31 28.77
C GLU A 166 -14.77 -35.42 28.59
N GLN A 167 -14.05 -35.22 29.71
CA GLN A 167 -12.67 -34.75 29.69
C GLN A 167 -11.83 -35.80 28.94
N VAL A 168 -11.65 -35.56 27.64
CA VAL A 168 -10.61 -36.20 26.85
C VAL A 168 -9.26 -35.85 27.49
N PRO A 169 -8.35 -36.81 27.70
CA PRO A 169 -7.02 -36.51 28.22
C PRO A 169 -6.33 -35.54 27.27
N ASP A 170 -5.86 -34.39 27.77
CA ASP A 170 -5.08 -33.41 27.01
C ASP A 170 -3.77 -34.07 26.56
N ASP A 171 -3.75 -34.65 25.35
CA ASP A 171 -2.54 -35.20 24.75
C ASP A 171 -1.58 -34.02 24.46
N PRO A 172 -0.38 -33.97 25.07
CA PRO A 172 0.56 -32.86 24.89
C PRO A 172 0.95 -32.60 23.43
N LYS A 173 0.83 -33.60 22.54
CA LYS A 173 1.03 -33.41 21.08
C LYS A 173 -0.07 -32.57 20.44
N SER A 174 -1.34 -32.78 20.81
CA SER A 174 -2.49 -32.01 20.29
C SER A 174 -2.42 -30.53 20.70
N SER A 175 -1.88 -30.25 21.89
CA SER A 175 -1.67 -28.89 22.42
C SER A 175 -0.58 -28.12 21.65
N GLU A 176 0.52 -28.77 21.28
CA GLU A 176 1.62 -28.20 20.49
C GLU A 176 1.21 -27.91 19.04
N GLU A 177 0.45 -28.81 18.40
CA GLU A 177 -0.06 -28.61 17.03
C GLU A 177 -1.07 -27.46 16.96
N SER A 178 -2.00 -27.38 17.93
CA SER A 178 -2.97 -26.28 18.04
C SER A 178 -2.28 -24.92 18.24
N LYS A 179 -1.20 -24.86 19.04
CA LYS A 179 -0.38 -23.65 19.22
C LYS A 179 0.35 -23.27 17.94
N THR A 180 0.89 -24.24 17.21
CA THR A 180 1.59 -24.04 15.93
C THR A 180 0.63 -23.50 14.87
N ARG A 181 -0.58 -24.04 14.78
CA ARG A 181 -1.65 -23.56 13.89
C ARG A 181 -2.01 -22.09 14.16
N LYS A 182 -2.24 -21.73 15.41
CA LYS A 182 -2.51 -20.34 15.81
C LYS A 182 -1.37 -19.40 15.41
N ARG A 183 -0.11 -19.84 15.48
CA ARG A 183 1.04 -19.03 15.02
C ARG A 183 1.04 -18.85 13.50
N ILE A 184 0.75 -19.91 12.73
CA ILE A 184 0.65 -19.85 11.27
C ILE A 184 -0.45 -18.87 10.83
N CYS A 185 -1.65 -18.97 11.40
CA CYS A 185 -2.75 -18.04 11.10
C CYS A 185 -2.36 -16.59 11.39
N LYS A 186 -1.76 -16.31 12.55
CA LYS A 186 -1.26 -14.98 12.91
C LYS A 186 -0.26 -14.45 11.88
N GLY A 187 0.71 -15.27 11.49
CA GLY A 187 1.71 -14.90 10.48
C GLY A 187 1.10 -14.61 9.11
N MET A 188 0.13 -15.41 8.66
CA MET A 188 -0.55 -15.21 7.38
C MET A 188 -1.43 -13.97 7.36
N THR A 189 -2.10 -13.60 8.46
CA THR A 189 -2.88 -12.36 8.47
C THR A 189 -1.97 -11.12 8.57
N LEU A 190 -0.91 -11.19 9.38
CA LEU A 190 0.04 -10.09 9.57
C LEU A 190 0.90 -9.81 8.32
N CYS A 191 1.18 -10.83 7.50
CA CYS A 191 1.94 -10.64 6.28
C CYS A 191 1.24 -9.71 5.28
N VAL A 192 -0.10 -9.66 5.29
CA VAL A 192 -0.89 -8.81 4.39
C VAL A 192 -0.70 -7.34 4.73
N CYS A 193 -0.88 -6.92 5.99
CA CYS A 193 -0.73 -5.50 6.32
C CYS A 193 0.71 -5.00 6.11
N TYR A 194 1.71 -5.84 6.40
CA TYR A 194 3.11 -5.51 6.14
C TYR A 194 3.40 -5.43 4.65
N ALA A 195 2.93 -6.39 3.85
CA ALA A 195 3.11 -6.37 2.41
C ALA A 195 2.39 -5.18 1.74
N ALA A 196 1.22 -4.77 2.25
CA ALA A 196 0.53 -3.58 1.75
C ALA A 196 1.36 -2.31 2.00
N SER A 197 1.83 -2.11 3.24
CA SER A 197 2.66 -0.95 3.58
C SER A 197 4.00 -0.94 2.83
N ILE A 198 4.65 -2.09 2.70
CA ILE A 198 5.89 -2.22 1.92
C ILE A 198 5.62 -1.95 0.44
N GLY A 199 4.60 -2.57 -0.15
CA GLY A 199 4.26 -2.46 -1.57
C GLY A 199 3.98 -1.02 -2.03
N GLY A 200 3.26 -0.26 -1.21
CA GLY A 200 2.96 1.14 -1.51
C GLY A 200 4.20 2.04 -1.63
N THR A 201 5.36 1.62 -1.13
CA THR A 201 6.59 2.41 -1.25
C THR A 201 7.17 2.42 -2.67
N ALA A 202 6.88 1.43 -3.50
CA ALA A 202 7.55 1.23 -4.78
C ALA A 202 7.25 2.31 -5.84
N THR A 203 6.02 2.81 -5.89
CA THR A 203 5.58 3.79 -6.89
C THR A 203 5.24 5.12 -6.25
N LEU A 204 5.27 6.18 -7.04
CA LEU A 204 5.05 7.53 -6.53
C LEU A 204 3.60 7.74 -6.05
N THR A 205 2.64 7.07 -6.67
CA THR A 205 1.21 7.14 -6.33
C THR A 205 0.77 6.09 -5.29
N GLY A 206 1.64 5.15 -4.91
CA GLY A 206 1.29 4.03 -4.02
C GLY A 206 0.94 4.50 -2.59
N THR A 207 1.70 5.44 -2.03
CA THR A 207 1.42 6.04 -0.73
C THR A 207 1.53 7.56 -0.72
N GLY A 208 0.83 8.19 0.22
CA GLY A 208 0.86 9.65 0.41
C GLY A 208 2.25 10.22 0.70
N PRO A 209 3.11 9.63 1.56
CA PRO A 209 4.46 10.15 1.81
C PRO A 209 5.30 10.35 0.53
N ASN A 210 5.21 9.43 -0.42
CA ASN A 210 5.95 9.49 -1.69
C ASN A 210 5.54 10.75 -2.49
N VAL A 211 4.24 11.02 -2.53
CA VAL A 211 3.67 12.22 -3.16
C VAL A 211 4.07 13.48 -2.40
N VAL A 212 4.08 13.44 -1.07
CA VAL A 212 4.56 14.58 -0.25
C VAL A 212 5.98 14.92 -0.64
N LEU A 213 6.90 13.94 -0.69
CA LEU A 213 8.29 14.20 -1.09
C LEU A 213 8.37 14.88 -2.44
N LYS A 214 7.68 14.35 -3.45
CA LYS A 214 7.70 14.93 -4.79
C LYS A 214 7.28 16.40 -4.78
N GLY A 215 6.17 16.70 -4.12
CA GLY A 215 5.65 18.06 -4.09
C GLY A 215 6.53 19.00 -3.28
N GLN A 216 7.11 18.50 -2.18
CA GLN A 216 8.08 19.23 -1.37
C GLN A 216 9.36 19.53 -2.16
N MET A 217 9.90 18.56 -2.91
CA MET A 217 11.05 18.80 -3.78
C MET A 217 10.76 19.87 -4.83
N ASN A 218 9.59 19.81 -5.47
CA ASN A 218 9.23 20.77 -6.50
C ASN A 218 8.98 22.19 -5.93
N GLN A 219 8.66 22.31 -4.65
CA GLN A 219 8.42 23.59 -3.99
C GLN A 219 9.67 24.19 -3.37
N LEU A 220 10.45 23.37 -2.65
CA LEU A 220 11.67 23.80 -1.98
C LEU A 220 12.81 23.98 -2.99
N TYR A 221 12.81 23.20 -4.07
CA TYR A 221 13.86 23.20 -5.10
C TYR A 221 13.27 23.23 -6.52
N PRO A 222 12.68 24.36 -6.95
CA PRO A 222 12.03 24.47 -8.26
C PRO A 222 13.02 24.30 -9.43
N ASP A 223 14.29 24.65 -9.24
CA ASP A 223 15.34 24.53 -10.26
C ASP A 223 15.94 23.12 -10.37
N SER A 224 15.41 22.16 -9.62
CA SER A 224 15.85 20.75 -9.62
C SER A 224 15.44 19.98 -10.87
N ASN A 225 14.78 20.60 -11.87
CA ASN A 225 14.37 19.96 -13.14
C ASN A 225 13.64 18.60 -12.98
N ASP A 226 12.75 18.47 -11.98
CA ASP A 226 12.00 17.23 -11.70
C ASP A 226 12.93 15.99 -11.55
N ILE A 227 14.06 16.12 -10.84
CA ILE A 227 14.97 14.97 -10.57
C ILE A 227 14.24 13.75 -9.99
N VAL A 228 13.17 13.96 -9.21
CA VAL A 228 12.29 12.91 -8.68
C VAL A 228 11.01 12.82 -9.51
N ASP A 229 11.12 12.21 -10.68
CA ASP A 229 10.00 11.82 -11.52
C ASP A 229 9.51 10.38 -11.21
N PHE A 230 8.49 9.92 -11.93
CA PHE A 230 7.95 8.57 -11.71
C PHE A 230 8.99 7.47 -11.96
N ALA A 231 9.83 7.61 -13.00
CA ALA A 231 10.81 6.61 -13.40
C ALA A 231 11.97 6.51 -12.41
N SER A 232 12.52 7.65 -12.00
CA SER A 232 13.58 7.73 -10.99
C SER A 232 13.10 7.27 -9.61
N TRP A 233 11.89 7.66 -9.19
CA TRP A 233 11.32 7.14 -7.94
C TRP A 233 11.22 5.61 -7.99
N PHE A 234 10.67 5.06 -9.07
CA PHE A 234 10.52 3.62 -9.22
C PHE A 234 11.88 2.90 -9.24
N GLY A 235 12.86 3.45 -9.96
CA GLY A 235 14.22 2.89 -10.03
C GLY A 235 14.91 2.82 -8.66
N PHE A 236 14.64 3.78 -7.77
CA PHE A 236 15.16 3.77 -6.41
C PHE A 236 14.35 2.86 -5.46
N SER A 237 13.03 3.02 -5.46
CA SER A 237 12.14 2.45 -4.44
C SER A 237 11.70 1.02 -4.74
N PHE A 238 11.56 0.62 -6.01
CA PHE A 238 11.15 -0.75 -6.35
C PHE A 238 12.16 -1.82 -5.92
N PRO A 239 13.48 -1.68 -6.19
CA PRO A 239 14.47 -2.64 -5.68
C PRO A 239 14.48 -2.71 -4.15
N ASN A 240 14.36 -1.55 -3.48
CA ASN A 240 14.25 -1.50 -2.02
C ASN A 240 13.00 -2.25 -1.52
N MET A 241 11.86 -2.07 -2.18
CA MET A 241 10.62 -2.77 -1.85
C MET A 241 10.76 -4.28 -2.02
N VAL A 242 11.39 -4.77 -3.11
CA VAL A 242 11.61 -6.21 -3.32
C VAL A 242 12.50 -6.79 -2.22
N LEU A 243 13.60 -6.11 -1.89
CA LEU A 243 14.50 -6.50 -0.81
C LEU A 243 13.77 -6.55 0.53
N MET A 244 13.00 -5.50 0.84
CA MET A 244 12.20 -5.39 2.05
C MET A 244 11.19 -6.53 2.17
N LEU A 245 10.47 -6.82 1.07
CA LEU A 245 9.44 -7.86 1.04
C LEU A 245 10.05 -9.26 1.24
N ALA A 246 11.23 -9.51 0.66
CA ALA A 246 11.96 -10.77 0.84
C ALA A 246 12.42 -10.94 2.29
N LEU A 247 13.00 -9.91 2.90
CA LEU A 247 13.42 -9.95 4.31
C LEU A 247 12.23 -10.03 5.27
N ALA A 248 11.14 -9.34 4.98
CA ALA A 248 9.89 -9.44 5.72
C ALA A 248 9.33 -10.86 5.68
N TRP A 249 9.34 -11.50 4.50
CA TRP A 249 8.90 -12.88 4.34
C TRP A 249 9.76 -13.84 5.16
N LEU A 250 11.10 -13.72 5.08
CA LEU A 250 12.03 -14.52 5.88
C LEU A 250 11.82 -14.33 7.38
N TRP A 251 11.64 -13.09 7.83
CA TRP A 251 11.39 -12.77 9.23
C TRP A 251 10.07 -13.35 9.74
N LEU A 252 8.97 -13.15 9.00
CA LEU A 252 7.66 -13.67 9.38
C LEU A 252 7.63 -15.20 9.35
N GLN A 253 8.31 -15.81 8.37
CA GLN A 253 8.46 -17.26 8.32
C GLN A 253 9.24 -17.78 9.53
N TYR A 254 10.36 -17.14 9.87
CA TYR A 254 11.17 -17.48 11.04
C TYR A 254 10.34 -17.37 12.33
N SER A 255 9.64 -16.25 12.52
CA SER A 255 8.91 -15.91 13.74
C SER A 255 7.68 -16.78 13.98
N PHE A 256 6.91 -17.09 12.93
CA PHE A 256 5.61 -17.76 13.06
C PHE A 256 5.58 -19.23 12.59
N MET A 257 6.49 -19.65 11.71
CA MET A 257 6.48 -20.99 11.10
C MET A 257 7.74 -21.84 11.40
N GLY A 258 8.84 -21.23 11.85
CA GLY A 258 10.12 -21.89 12.15
C GLY A 258 10.97 -22.25 10.92
N LEU A 259 12.28 -22.48 11.13
CA LEU A 259 13.29 -22.71 10.07
C LEU A 259 13.33 -24.16 9.53
N ASN A 260 12.20 -24.69 9.05
CA ASN A 260 12.19 -26.01 8.40
C ASN A 260 12.25 -25.93 6.87
N ILE A 261 13.37 -25.38 6.35
CA ILE A 261 13.62 -25.12 4.92
C ILE A 261 13.38 -26.37 4.05
N LYS A 262 13.73 -27.57 4.52
CA LYS A 262 13.47 -28.84 3.80
C LYS A 262 11.98 -29.16 3.63
N LYS A 263 11.13 -28.75 4.56
CA LYS A 263 9.66 -28.93 4.50
C LYS A 263 9.01 -27.80 3.69
N THR A 264 9.58 -26.59 3.76
CA THR A 264 9.19 -25.38 3.02
C THR A 264 9.43 -25.49 1.51
N TRP A 265 10.62 -25.94 1.11
CA TRP A 265 11.08 -25.98 -0.28
C TRP A 265 11.02 -27.37 -0.91
N GLY A 266 10.37 -28.35 -0.26
CA GLY A 266 10.28 -29.73 -0.76
C GLY A 266 9.56 -29.80 -2.11
N PHE A 267 10.27 -29.51 -3.19
CA PHE A 267 9.88 -29.74 -4.58
C PHE A 267 9.71 -31.25 -4.75
N GLY A 268 8.54 -31.68 -5.26
CA GLY A 268 8.34 -33.08 -5.66
C GLY A 268 7.62 -34.01 -4.67
N LYS A 269 7.04 -33.52 -3.56
CA LYS A 269 6.01 -34.30 -2.83
C LYS A 269 4.64 -34.05 -3.44
N GLU A 270 3.81 -35.09 -3.53
CA GLU A 270 2.40 -34.97 -3.95
C GLU A 270 1.67 -33.91 -3.11
N LYS A 271 0.78 -33.17 -3.77
CA LYS A 271 -0.03 -32.15 -3.09
C LYS A 271 -0.82 -32.80 -1.97
N THR A 272 -0.58 -32.38 -0.74
CA THR A 272 -1.35 -32.82 0.43
C THR A 272 -2.81 -32.44 0.23
N ASP A 273 -3.76 -33.19 0.81
CA ASP A 273 -5.19 -32.91 0.60
C ASP A 273 -5.59 -31.50 1.07
N LYS A 274 -4.90 -30.96 2.08
CA LYS A 274 -4.96 -29.55 2.52
C LYS A 274 -4.62 -28.55 1.40
N GLU A 275 -3.61 -28.86 0.60
CA GLU A 275 -3.21 -28.01 -0.53
C GLU A 275 -4.27 -28.07 -1.65
N LYS A 276 -4.88 -29.23 -1.88
CA LYS A 276 -5.96 -29.37 -2.86
C LYS A 276 -7.21 -28.59 -2.42
N ALA A 277 -7.55 -28.64 -1.14
CA ALA A 277 -8.68 -27.90 -0.56
C ALA A 277 -8.50 -26.39 -0.70
N ALA A 278 -7.38 -25.83 -0.24
CA ALA A 278 -7.10 -24.40 -0.36
C ALA A 278 -7.01 -23.93 -1.83
N TYR A 279 -6.49 -24.77 -2.74
CA TYR A 279 -6.50 -24.48 -4.18
C TYR A 279 -7.94 -24.44 -4.75
N SER A 280 -8.81 -25.33 -4.27
CA SER A 280 -10.21 -25.38 -4.71
C SER A 280 -10.97 -24.10 -4.32
N VAL A 281 -10.70 -23.53 -3.15
CA VAL A 281 -11.28 -22.25 -2.69
C VAL A 281 -10.84 -21.09 -3.58
N LEU A 282 -9.54 -20.98 -3.87
CA LEU A 282 -9.02 -19.96 -4.78
C LEU A 282 -9.62 -20.10 -6.20
N LYS A 283 -9.76 -21.34 -6.69
CA LYS A 283 -10.38 -21.62 -7.99
C LYS A 283 -11.87 -21.29 -7.99
N ALA A 284 -12.58 -21.53 -6.88
CA ALA A 284 -13.98 -21.17 -6.72
C ALA A 284 -14.16 -19.64 -6.74
N GLU A 285 -13.32 -18.89 -6.01
CA GLU A 285 -13.30 -17.42 -6.06
C GLU A 285 -13.00 -16.91 -7.47
N MET A 286 -12.08 -17.53 -8.20
CA MET A 286 -11.79 -17.14 -9.59
C MET A 286 -12.94 -17.46 -10.53
N LYS A 287 -13.68 -18.55 -10.29
CA LYS A 287 -14.88 -18.91 -11.08
C LYS A 287 -16.03 -17.91 -10.84
N LYS A 288 -16.18 -17.37 -9.63
CA LYS A 288 -17.19 -16.32 -9.32
C LYS A 288 -17.02 -15.04 -10.15
N LEU A 289 -15.80 -14.73 -10.60
CA LEU A 289 -15.51 -13.54 -11.42
C LEU A 289 -15.88 -13.69 -12.91
N GLY A 290 -16.19 -14.91 -13.39
CA GLY A 290 -16.53 -15.13 -14.79
C GLY A 290 -15.42 -14.79 -15.81
N PRO A 291 -15.72 -14.79 -17.12
CA PRO A 291 -14.79 -14.36 -18.17
C PRO A 291 -14.47 -12.86 -18.08
N MET A 292 -13.34 -12.45 -18.65
CA MET A 292 -12.90 -11.04 -18.62
C MET A 292 -13.86 -10.16 -19.42
N SER A 293 -14.44 -9.16 -18.75
CA SER A 293 -15.36 -8.21 -19.39
C SER A 293 -14.63 -7.26 -20.35
N TYR A 294 -15.37 -6.65 -21.28
CA TYR A 294 -14.80 -5.64 -22.20
C TYR A 294 -14.25 -4.43 -21.44
N ALA A 295 -14.95 -3.99 -20.40
CA ALA A 295 -14.49 -2.92 -19.52
C ALA A 295 -13.19 -3.28 -18.79
N GLU A 296 -13.06 -4.50 -18.25
CA GLU A 296 -11.80 -4.96 -17.63
C GLU A 296 -10.62 -4.88 -18.60
N ILE A 297 -10.83 -5.23 -19.88
CA ILE A 297 -9.79 -5.13 -20.91
C ILE A 297 -9.44 -3.68 -21.19
N ASN A 298 -10.44 -2.80 -21.36
CA ASN A 298 -10.20 -1.37 -21.59
C ASN A 298 -9.47 -0.71 -20.42
N VAL A 299 -9.86 -0.99 -19.17
CA VAL A 299 -9.16 -0.51 -17.98
C VAL A 299 -7.73 -1.03 -17.94
N LEU A 300 -7.51 -2.32 -18.25
CA LEU A 300 -6.16 -2.89 -18.30
C LEU A 300 -5.30 -2.20 -19.37
N LEU A 301 -5.85 -1.95 -20.56
CA LEU A 301 -5.14 -1.25 -21.64
C LEU A 301 -4.79 0.19 -21.25
N LEU A 302 -5.74 0.93 -20.65
CA LEU A 302 -5.50 2.30 -20.16
C LEU A 302 -4.48 2.34 -19.03
N PHE A 303 -4.51 1.35 -18.14
CA PHE A 303 -3.55 1.22 -17.05
C PHE A 303 -2.14 0.93 -17.59
N ILE A 304 -2.00 -0.01 -18.54
CA ILE A 304 -0.71 -0.28 -19.20
C ILE A 304 -0.23 0.97 -19.95
N LEU A 305 -1.12 1.67 -20.64
CA LEU A 305 -0.81 2.91 -21.33
C LEU A 305 -0.31 4.00 -20.36
N LEU A 306 -0.95 4.16 -19.20
CA LEU A 306 -0.51 5.09 -18.17
C LEU A 306 0.91 4.77 -17.69
N VAL A 307 1.18 3.50 -17.38
CA VAL A 307 2.50 3.06 -16.93
C VAL A 307 3.54 3.34 -18.01
N VAL A 308 3.26 2.98 -19.27
CA VAL A 308 4.16 3.27 -20.40
C VAL A 308 4.42 4.77 -20.52
N LEU A 309 3.38 5.62 -20.44
CA LEU A 309 3.52 7.08 -20.53
C LEU A 309 4.38 7.65 -19.39
N TRP A 310 4.24 7.15 -18.16
CA TRP A 310 5.08 7.58 -17.04
C TRP A 310 6.55 7.22 -17.25
N PHE A 311 6.87 5.96 -17.57
CA PHE A 311 8.25 5.52 -17.73
C PHE A 311 8.93 6.10 -18.98
N SER A 312 8.18 6.40 -20.03
CA SER A 312 8.73 6.97 -21.28
C SER A 312 8.75 8.50 -21.31
N ARG A 313 8.22 9.20 -20.28
CA ARG A 313 8.14 10.67 -20.23
C ARG A 313 9.52 11.31 -20.24
N ASN A 314 10.37 10.95 -19.28
CA ASN A 314 11.75 11.42 -19.18
C ASN A 314 12.65 10.32 -18.58
N PRO A 315 12.93 9.25 -19.35
CA PRO A 315 13.66 8.09 -18.81
C PRO A 315 15.13 8.39 -18.43
N GLY A 316 15.67 9.57 -18.72
CA GLY A 316 17.02 10.01 -18.34
C GLY A 316 18.15 9.50 -19.24
N PHE A 317 18.01 8.32 -19.85
CA PHE A 317 19.02 7.76 -20.79
C PHE A 317 18.75 8.06 -22.27
N ILE A 318 17.47 8.29 -22.63
CA ILE A 318 17.02 8.69 -23.97
C ILE A 318 16.08 9.88 -23.81
N LYS A 319 16.01 10.73 -24.83
CA LYS A 319 15.00 11.78 -24.94
C LYS A 319 13.61 11.16 -24.85
N GLY A 320 12.87 11.47 -23.77
CA GLY A 320 11.53 10.91 -23.58
C GLY A 320 10.50 11.52 -24.52
N TRP A 321 9.30 10.92 -24.60
CA TRP A 321 8.26 11.37 -25.54
C TRP A 321 7.85 12.83 -25.32
N ALA A 322 7.96 13.33 -24.09
CA ALA A 322 7.66 14.73 -23.77
C ALA A 322 8.56 15.70 -24.56
N SER A 323 9.82 15.35 -24.75
CA SER A 323 10.81 16.13 -25.48
C SER A 323 10.75 15.92 -27.01
N ILE A 324 10.40 14.69 -27.44
CA ILE A 324 10.36 14.29 -28.86
C ILE A 324 9.10 14.85 -29.53
N LEU A 325 7.94 14.68 -28.90
CA LEU A 325 6.66 15.11 -29.46
C LEU A 325 6.44 16.62 -29.32
N PHE A 326 6.96 17.22 -28.25
CA PHE A 326 6.79 18.64 -27.97
C PHE A 326 8.16 19.31 -27.73
N LYS A 327 8.56 20.22 -28.63
CA LYS A 327 9.79 21.00 -28.45
C LYS A 327 9.68 21.85 -27.17
N GLY A 328 10.57 21.62 -26.20
CA GLY A 328 10.52 22.25 -24.88
C GLY A 328 9.51 21.62 -23.91
N GLY A 329 8.92 20.47 -24.26
CA GLY A 329 7.89 19.80 -23.47
C GLY A 329 8.36 19.36 -22.08
N GLU A 330 9.65 19.16 -21.85
CA GLU A 330 10.22 18.80 -20.53
C GLU A 330 9.89 19.84 -19.44
N LYS A 331 9.76 21.13 -19.81
CA LYS A 331 9.42 22.20 -18.88
C LYS A 331 7.93 22.29 -18.55
N TYR A 332 7.06 21.87 -19.47
CA TYR A 332 5.61 22.05 -19.36
C TYR A 332 4.87 20.77 -18.97
N ILE A 333 5.43 19.60 -19.32
CA ILE A 333 4.79 18.31 -19.16
C ILE A 333 5.37 17.63 -17.92
N THR A 334 4.57 17.62 -16.85
CA THR A 334 4.87 16.88 -15.61
C THR A 334 4.16 15.53 -15.59
N ASP A 335 4.51 14.65 -14.64
CA ASP A 335 3.87 13.32 -14.50
C ASP A 335 2.35 13.39 -14.26
N SER A 336 1.85 14.56 -13.86
CA SER A 336 0.42 14.79 -13.67
C SER A 336 -0.37 14.77 -14.99
N VAL A 337 0.25 15.14 -16.10
CA VAL A 337 -0.41 15.22 -17.42
C VAL A 337 -0.85 13.83 -17.91
N PRO A 338 0.02 12.80 -17.96
CA PRO A 338 -0.43 11.43 -18.28
C PRO A 338 -1.52 10.91 -17.36
N ALA A 339 -1.40 11.14 -16.05
CA ALA A 339 -2.38 10.66 -15.07
C ALA A 339 -3.77 11.29 -15.30
N MET A 340 -3.82 12.60 -15.49
CA MET A 340 -5.07 13.32 -15.76
C MET A 340 -5.64 13.01 -17.14
N PHE A 341 -4.79 12.81 -18.15
CA PHE A 341 -5.22 12.41 -19.48
C PHE A 341 -5.91 11.04 -19.47
N ILE A 342 -5.33 10.04 -18.81
CA ILE A 342 -5.94 8.71 -18.69
C ILE A 342 -7.20 8.76 -17.83
N ALA A 343 -7.20 9.53 -16.74
CA ALA A 343 -8.39 9.76 -15.93
C ALA A 343 -9.54 10.34 -16.77
N LEU A 344 -9.27 11.33 -17.62
CA LEU A 344 -10.26 11.90 -18.54
C LEU A 344 -10.78 10.87 -19.55
N LEU A 345 -9.88 10.07 -20.15
CA LEU A 345 -10.27 9.02 -21.10
C LEU A 345 -11.20 7.97 -20.47
N MET A 346 -11.06 7.67 -19.17
CA MET A 346 -11.95 6.75 -18.47
C MET A 346 -13.41 7.26 -18.37
N PHE A 347 -13.64 8.57 -18.42
CA PHE A 347 -15.00 9.13 -18.48
C PHE A 347 -15.58 9.18 -19.90
N VAL A 348 -14.73 9.04 -20.92
CA VAL A 348 -15.13 9.12 -22.34
C VAL A 348 -15.34 7.75 -22.95
N LEU A 349 -14.50 6.77 -22.60
CA LEU A 349 -14.53 5.45 -23.23
C LEU A 349 -15.68 4.57 -22.69
N PRO A 350 -16.36 3.81 -23.58
CA PRO A 350 -17.50 2.98 -23.19
C PRO A 350 -17.07 1.71 -22.46
N ALA A 351 -17.87 1.31 -21.47
CA ALA A 351 -17.70 0.06 -20.72
C ALA A 351 -18.18 -1.19 -21.47
N HIS A 352 -19.13 -1.01 -22.40
CA HIS A 352 -19.66 -2.09 -23.23
C HIS A 352 -19.13 -1.99 -24.66
N LYS A 353 -19.02 -3.14 -25.33
CA LYS A 353 -18.62 -3.18 -26.74
C LYS A 353 -19.61 -2.34 -27.54
N PRO A 354 -19.16 -1.31 -28.27
CA PRO A 354 -20.04 -0.64 -29.21
C PRO A 354 -20.47 -1.70 -30.24
N LYS A 355 -21.75 -2.03 -30.29
CA LYS A 355 -22.30 -2.81 -31.40
C LYS A 355 -22.26 -1.87 -32.60
N CYS A 356 -21.15 -1.89 -33.35
CA CYS A 356 -21.05 -1.12 -34.58
C CYS A 356 -22.20 -1.53 -35.51
N ILE A 357 -23.04 -0.55 -35.84
CA ILE A 357 -23.99 -0.60 -36.95
C ILE A 357 -23.14 -0.79 -38.21
N GLY A 358 -23.06 -2.00 -38.76
CA GLY A 358 -22.40 -2.20 -40.06
C GLY A 358 -21.80 -3.57 -40.41
N TRP A 359 -21.79 -4.57 -39.52
CA TRP A 359 -21.42 -5.92 -39.95
C TRP A 359 -22.26 -6.97 -39.23
N ASN A 360 -23.08 -7.68 -40.02
CA ASN A 360 -24.07 -8.71 -39.66
C ASN A 360 -25.45 -8.19 -39.24
N THR A 361 -26.13 -7.53 -40.17
CA THR A 361 -27.59 -7.66 -40.28
C THR A 361 -27.90 -9.07 -40.79
N SER A 362 -27.88 -10.06 -39.90
CA SER A 362 -28.58 -11.32 -40.16
C SER A 362 -29.64 -11.49 -39.08
N MET A 363 -30.83 -11.06 -39.47
CA MET A 363 -32.13 -11.68 -39.24
C MET A 363 -32.61 -11.89 -37.78
N SER A 364 -33.83 -11.40 -37.56
CA SER A 364 -34.80 -11.70 -36.49
C SER A 364 -34.50 -11.22 -35.07
N ASP A 365 -34.99 -10.01 -34.75
CA ASP A 365 -35.81 -9.75 -33.56
C ASP A 365 -36.74 -8.54 -33.86
N PRO A 366 -38.07 -8.71 -33.98
CA PRO A 366 -39.00 -7.63 -34.37
C PRO A 366 -39.39 -6.62 -33.28
N GLU A 367 -38.77 -6.64 -32.09
CA GLU A 367 -39.13 -5.71 -31.01
C GLU A 367 -37.88 -5.04 -30.42
N GLN A 368 -37.33 -4.05 -31.13
CA GLN A 368 -36.42 -3.07 -30.53
C GLN A 368 -37.12 -1.73 -30.45
N THR A 369 -37.55 -1.38 -29.24
CA THR A 369 -38.19 -0.11 -28.90
C THR A 369 -37.23 1.05 -29.18
N GLU A 370 -37.71 2.22 -29.62
CA GLU A 370 -36.89 3.43 -29.84
C GLU A 370 -36.08 3.86 -28.59
N GLU A 371 -36.54 3.48 -27.38
CA GLU A 371 -35.78 3.64 -26.12
C GLU A 371 -34.54 2.74 -26.04
N ASP A 372 -34.59 1.52 -26.59
CA ASP A 372 -33.46 0.60 -26.59
C ASP A 372 -32.37 1.07 -27.56
N LYS A 373 -32.74 1.68 -28.69
CA LYS A 373 -31.81 2.37 -29.60
C LYS A 373 -31.14 3.60 -28.95
N LYS A 374 -31.87 4.35 -28.11
CA LYS A 374 -31.30 5.47 -27.33
C LYS A 374 -30.34 4.99 -26.23
N LYS A 375 -30.66 3.89 -25.54
CA LYS A 375 -29.73 3.23 -24.59
C LYS A 375 -28.50 2.64 -25.30
N GLN A 376 -28.63 2.25 -26.56
CA GLN A 376 -27.55 1.70 -27.39
C GLN A 376 -26.44 2.71 -27.70
N PHE A 377 -26.78 4.00 -27.82
CA PHE A 377 -25.83 5.10 -28.06
C PHE A 377 -25.14 5.59 -26.77
N LEU A 378 -25.83 5.49 -25.62
CA LEU A 378 -25.33 5.89 -24.31
C LEU A 378 -24.78 4.67 -23.56
N SER A 379 -23.77 4.01 -24.12
CA SER A 379 -23.03 3.00 -23.35
C SER A 379 -22.42 3.67 -22.13
N ALA A 380 -22.71 3.14 -20.93
CA ALA A 380 -22.16 3.67 -19.69
C ALA A 380 -20.63 3.81 -19.80
N PRO A 381 -20.05 4.95 -19.38
CA PRO A 381 -18.61 5.14 -19.41
C PRO A 381 -17.91 4.15 -18.47
N LEU A 382 -16.59 3.96 -18.66
CA LEU A 382 -15.79 3.12 -17.74
C LEU A 382 -15.84 3.62 -16.30
N LEU A 383 -16.07 4.91 -16.11
CA LEU A 383 -16.15 5.54 -14.80
C LEU A 383 -17.20 6.64 -14.75
N GLU A 384 -18.00 6.65 -13.67
CA GLU A 384 -18.98 7.70 -13.37
C GLU A 384 -18.48 8.61 -12.26
N TRP A 385 -18.82 9.90 -12.33
CA TRP A 385 -18.36 10.88 -11.33
C TRP A 385 -18.84 10.54 -9.92
N ASN A 386 -20.06 10.01 -9.78
CA ASN A 386 -20.61 9.59 -8.49
C ASN A 386 -19.75 8.49 -7.82
N VAL A 387 -19.18 7.58 -8.61
CA VAL A 387 -18.29 6.52 -8.10
C VAL A 387 -16.99 7.14 -7.57
N VAL A 388 -16.41 8.07 -8.31
CA VAL A 388 -15.20 8.79 -7.90
C VAL A 388 -15.47 9.60 -6.64
N GLN A 389 -16.53 10.41 -6.61
CA GLN A 389 -16.89 11.23 -5.46
C GLN A 389 -17.02 10.40 -4.18
N ARG A 390 -17.62 9.21 -4.25
CA ARG A 390 -17.83 8.33 -3.10
C ARG A 390 -16.55 7.61 -2.65
N LYS A 391 -15.72 7.14 -3.59
CA LYS A 391 -14.54 6.32 -3.28
C LYS A 391 -13.27 7.13 -3.05
N MET A 392 -13.25 8.40 -3.45
CA MET A 392 -12.05 9.23 -3.38
C MET A 392 -11.71 9.65 -1.94
N PRO A 393 -10.46 9.44 -1.48
CA PRO A 393 -10.01 9.87 -0.16
C PRO A 393 -9.65 11.37 -0.15
N TRP A 394 -10.68 12.23 -0.19
CA TRP A 394 -10.53 13.70 -0.18
C TRP A 394 -9.65 14.23 0.95
N SER A 395 -9.65 13.56 2.10
CA SER A 395 -8.82 13.91 3.24
C SER A 395 -7.33 13.94 2.92
N ILE A 396 -6.85 13.00 2.10
CA ILE A 396 -5.42 12.93 1.73
C ILE A 396 -5.08 14.03 0.73
N VAL A 397 -5.97 14.29 -0.23
CA VAL A 397 -5.82 15.36 -1.24
C VAL A 397 -5.69 16.74 -0.57
N LEU A 398 -6.52 17.02 0.44
CA LEU A 398 -6.45 18.26 1.23
C LEU A 398 -5.21 18.31 2.13
N LEU A 399 -4.81 17.17 2.70
CA LEU A 399 -3.64 17.08 3.56
C LEU A 399 -2.36 17.41 2.81
N LEU A 400 -2.19 16.87 1.61
CA LEU A 400 -1.07 17.21 0.73
C LEU A 400 -0.98 18.73 0.50
N GLY A 401 -2.11 19.36 0.16
CA GLY A 401 -2.19 20.81 -0.05
C GLY A 401 -1.79 21.63 1.19
N GLY A 402 -2.25 21.21 2.38
CA GLY A 402 -1.85 21.83 3.63
C GLY A 402 -0.36 21.70 3.93
N GLY A 403 0.21 20.53 3.64
CA GLY A 403 1.65 20.28 3.82
C GLY A 403 2.54 21.10 2.89
N PHE A 404 2.11 21.25 1.66
CA PHE A 404 2.72 22.13 0.67
C PHE A 404 2.68 23.61 1.10
N ALA A 405 1.54 24.05 1.64
CA ALA A 405 1.43 25.38 2.22
C ALA A 405 2.38 25.58 3.41
N LEU A 406 2.57 24.57 4.27
CA LEU A 406 3.51 24.64 5.39
C LEU A 406 4.95 24.84 4.93
N ALA A 407 5.37 24.11 3.90
CA ALA A 407 6.73 24.18 3.40
C ALA A 407 7.06 25.52 2.74
N ASP A 408 6.17 25.99 1.87
CA ASP A 408 6.30 27.30 1.24
C ASP A 408 6.26 28.43 2.28
N ALA A 409 5.41 28.34 3.30
CA ALA A 409 5.39 29.30 4.40
C ALA A 409 6.67 29.24 5.26
N SER A 410 7.24 28.05 5.48
CA SER A 410 8.48 27.87 6.24
C SER A 410 9.68 28.51 5.52
N ALA A 411 9.76 28.33 4.21
CA ALA A 411 10.78 28.96 3.37
C ALA A 411 10.60 30.49 3.33
N ASN A 412 9.40 30.99 3.01
CA ASN A 412 9.13 32.43 2.89
C ASN A 412 9.24 33.19 4.21
N SER A 413 8.98 32.53 5.35
CA SER A 413 9.03 33.18 6.67
C SER A 413 10.43 33.29 7.26
N GLY A 414 11.43 32.62 6.68
CA GLY A 414 12.78 32.47 7.23
C GLY A 414 12.93 31.33 8.24
N LEU A 415 11.85 30.63 8.58
CA LEU A 415 11.86 29.57 9.59
C LEU A 415 12.80 28.42 9.20
N SER A 416 12.78 28.00 7.93
CA SER A 416 13.67 26.95 7.43
C SER A 416 15.15 27.32 7.63
N ALA A 417 15.52 28.56 7.33
CA ALA A 417 16.89 29.05 7.52
C ALA A 417 17.28 29.12 9.01
N TRP A 418 16.36 29.56 9.88
CA TRP A 418 16.59 29.56 11.33
C TRP A 418 16.79 28.14 11.88
N MET A 419 15.94 27.19 11.48
CA MET A 419 16.06 25.78 11.87
C MET A 419 17.37 25.17 11.38
N GLY A 420 17.79 25.48 10.14
CA GLY A 420 19.07 25.05 9.60
C GLY A 420 20.26 25.46 10.47
N ARG A 421 20.33 26.73 10.91
CA ARG A 421 21.41 27.22 11.79
C ARG A 421 21.52 26.47 13.11
N GLN A 422 20.40 26.01 13.67
CA GLN A 422 20.41 25.20 14.90
C GLN A 422 20.99 23.79 14.67
N MET A 423 20.98 23.33 13.43
CA MET A 423 21.45 22.00 13.05
C MET A 423 22.92 21.97 12.59
N THR A 424 23.58 23.12 12.48
CA THR A 424 25.01 23.20 12.11
C THR A 424 25.94 22.32 12.97
N PRO A 425 25.73 22.13 14.29
CA PRO A 425 26.54 21.21 15.09
C PRO A 425 26.48 19.74 14.63
N LEU A 426 25.43 19.32 13.93
CA LEU A 426 25.30 17.95 13.41
C LEU A 426 26.21 17.69 12.20
N GLY A 427 26.83 18.72 11.62
CA GLY A 427 27.72 18.59 10.46
C GLY A 427 28.99 17.76 10.73
N SER A 428 29.34 17.49 11.99
CA SER A 428 30.46 16.61 12.34
C SER A 428 30.12 15.12 12.21
N ILE A 429 28.84 14.76 12.05
CA ILE A 429 28.37 13.38 11.96
C ILE A 429 28.43 12.93 10.49
N PRO A 430 28.89 11.71 10.19
CA PRO A 430 28.91 11.23 8.81
C PRO A 430 27.48 11.13 8.24
N PRO A 431 27.26 11.47 6.95
CA PRO A 431 25.93 11.55 6.36
C PRO A 431 25.09 10.28 6.52
N TRP A 432 25.70 9.09 6.36
CA TRP A 432 24.99 7.80 6.48
C TRP A 432 24.38 7.59 7.88
N ALA A 433 25.05 8.10 8.92
CA ALA A 433 24.57 8.00 10.30
C ALA A 433 23.41 8.97 10.54
N ILE A 434 23.50 10.18 9.98
CA ILE A 434 22.39 11.16 10.02
C ILE A 434 21.15 10.56 9.36
N ALA A 435 21.29 10.01 8.14
CA ALA A 435 20.19 9.37 7.42
C ALA A 435 19.55 8.23 8.23
N SER A 436 20.37 7.38 8.86
CA SER A 436 19.89 6.24 9.65
C SER A 436 19.16 6.68 10.93
N VAL A 437 19.68 7.68 11.65
CA VAL A 437 19.03 8.25 12.84
C VAL A 437 17.70 8.89 12.49
N ILE A 438 17.67 9.67 11.41
CA ILE A 438 16.45 10.33 10.93
C ILE A 438 15.39 9.32 10.51
N SER A 439 15.79 8.27 9.78
CA SER A 439 14.91 7.15 9.44
C SER A 439 14.31 6.50 10.68
N LEU A 440 15.12 6.25 11.71
CA LEU A 440 14.64 5.66 12.97
C LEU A 440 13.64 6.58 13.69
N ILE A 441 13.96 7.88 13.82
CA ILE A 441 13.06 8.87 14.44
C ILE A 441 11.73 8.91 13.68
N THR A 442 11.78 8.93 12.34
CA THR A 442 10.58 8.97 11.51
C THR A 442 9.75 7.70 11.62
N ALA A 443 10.41 6.53 11.63
CA ALA A 443 9.74 5.23 11.80
C ALA A 443 9.05 5.12 13.16
N VAL A 444 9.66 5.60 14.25
CA VAL A 444 9.04 5.62 15.58
C VAL A 444 7.87 6.61 15.62
N PHE A 445 8.05 7.81 15.07
CA PHE A 445 7.02 8.84 15.09
C PHE A 445 5.79 8.47 14.26
N THR A 446 5.97 7.73 13.17
CA THR A 446 4.85 7.28 12.34
C THR A 446 4.00 6.17 12.97
N GLU A 447 4.44 5.57 14.07
CA GLU A 447 3.61 4.59 14.81
C GLU A 447 2.46 5.26 15.58
N CYS A 448 2.62 6.54 15.93
CA CYS A 448 1.61 7.31 16.67
C CYS A 448 0.91 8.37 15.82
N THR A 449 1.32 8.56 14.56
CA THR A 449 0.83 9.64 13.70
C THR A 449 0.63 9.13 12.27
N SER A 450 -0.34 9.67 11.53
CA SER A 450 -0.55 9.34 10.11
C SER A 450 0.70 9.51 9.25
N ASN A 451 1.02 8.51 8.41
CA ASN A 451 2.20 8.49 7.53
C ASN A 451 2.37 9.79 6.73
N VAL A 452 1.28 10.32 6.17
CA VAL A 452 1.33 11.52 5.31
C VAL A 452 1.59 12.78 6.14
N ALA A 453 1.02 12.86 7.35
CA ALA A 453 1.28 13.95 8.28
C ALA A 453 2.74 13.92 8.76
N THR A 454 3.26 12.73 9.11
CA THR A 454 4.67 12.53 9.48
C THR A 454 5.62 13.04 8.39
N ALA A 455 5.43 12.61 7.13
CA ALA A 455 6.25 13.07 6.01
C ALA A 455 6.15 14.60 5.81
N THR A 456 4.95 15.14 5.92
CA THR A 456 4.68 16.58 5.78
C THR A 456 5.40 17.42 6.83
N LEU A 457 5.45 16.94 8.07
CA LEU A 457 6.10 17.65 9.16
C LEU A 457 7.62 17.61 9.05
N PHE A 458 8.19 16.45 8.71
CA PHE A 458 9.63 16.25 8.81
C PHE A 458 10.41 16.62 7.54
N LEU A 459 9.82 16.50 6.34
CA LEU A 459 10.58 16.74 5.10
C LEU A 459 11.12 18.16 4.95
N PRO A 460 10.38 19.23 5.30
CA PRO A 460 10.93 20.60 5.30
C PRO A 460 12.12 20.76 6.27
N VAL A 461 12.07 20.05 7.41
CA VAL A 461 13.15 20.03 8.41
C VAL A 461 14.38 19.32 7.85
N PHE A 462 14.20 18.20 7.15
CA PHE A 462 15.30 17.46 6.52
C PHE A 462 15.96 18.24 5.40
N SER A 463 15.18 18.96 4.60
CA SER A 463 15.67 19.90 3.58
C SER A 463 16.52 21.00 4.23
N SER A 464 16.01 21.65 5.28
CA SER A 464 16.73 22.71 6.01
C SER A 464 18.03 22.21 6.64
N LEU A 465 18.02 20.99 7.19
CA LEU A 465 19.20 20.31 7.72
C LEU A 465 20.24 20.09 6.61
N ALA A 466 19.82 19.51 5.48
CA ALA A 466 20.70 19.19 4.37
C ALA A 466 21.41 20.43 3.80
N GLU A 467 20.68 21.54 3.65
CA GLU A 467 21.25 22.82 3.23
C GLU A 467 22.26 23.39 4.23
N SER A 468 21.98 23.29 5.54
CA SER A 468 22.89 23.81 6.56
C SER A 468 24.20 23.05 6.65
N ILE A 469 24.18 21.73 6.47
CA ILE A 469 25.38 20.89 6.54
C ILE A 469 25.98 20.61 5.15
N LYS A 470 25.45 21.24 4.10
CA LYS A 470 25.90 21.16 2.71
C LYS A 470 26.00 19.72 2.18
N ILE A 471 24.98 18.91 2.44
CA ILE A 471 24.82 17.59 1.82
C ILE A 471 23.64 17.56 0.86
N HIS A 472 23.62 16.61 -0.07
CA HIS A 472 22.54 16.50 -1.04
C HIS A 472 21.18 16.28 -0.33
N PRO A 473 20.14 17.11 -0.57
CA PRO A 473 18.85 17.00 0.13
C PRO A 473 18.19 15.61 0.04
N LEU A 474 18.20 15.01 -1.15
CA LEU A 474 17.69 13.64 -1.37
C LEU A 474 18.37 12.57 -0.51
N TYR A 475 19.60 12.79 -0.04
CA TYR A 475 20.33 11.81 0.79
C TYR A 475 19.64 11.58 2.15
N ILE A 476 18.93 12.59 2.68
CA ILE A 476 18.13 12.46 3.91
C ILE A 476 16.64 12.36 3.61
N MET A 477 16.15 13.14 2.64
CA MET A 477 14.71 13.20 2.37
C MET A 477 14.17 11.87 1.85
N LEU A 478 14.88 11.15 0.97
CA LEU A 478 14.44 9.83 0.47
C LEU A 478 14.31 8.80 1.61
N PRO A 479 15.34 8.58 2.46
CA PRO A 479 15.19 7.70 3.62
C PRO A 479 14.07 8.10 4.57
N GLY A 480 13.94 9.40 4.87
CA GLY A 480 12.89 9.92 5.74
C GLY A 480 11.48 9.61 5.20
N THR A 481 11.26 9.84 3.90
CA THR A 481 9.97 9.56 3.26
C THR A 481 9.59 8.09 3.33
N LEU A 482 10.51 7.19 2.98
CA LEU A 482 10.25 5.75 3.05
C LEU A 482 9.98 5.31 4.50
N SER A 483 10.71 5.88 5.46
CA SER A 483 10.57 5.58 6.89
C SER A 483 9.22 6.01 7.45
N ALA A 484 8.62 7.08 6.93
CA ALA A 484 7.26 7.48 7.27
C ALA A 484 6.19 6.46 6.83
N SER A 485 6.54 5.45 6.02
CA SER A 485 5.64 4.36 5.64
C SER A 485 5.85 3.08 6.47
N PHE A 486 6.86 3.05 7.35
CA PHE A 486 7.23 1.87 8.16
C PHE A 486 6.54 1.88 9.52
N ALA A 487 5.21 1.92 9.51
CA ALA A 487 4.40 1.75 10.71
C ALA A 487 3.96 0.28 10.86
N PHE A 488 4.79 -0.53 11.53
CA PHE A 488 4.61 -1.98 11.66
C PHE A 488 4.22 -2.45 13.07
N MET A 489 4.34 -1.60 14.10
CA MET A 489 4.23 -2.02 15.50
C MET A 489 2.80 -1.95 16.04
N LEU A 490 2.07 -0.87 15.78
CA LEU A 490 0.76 -0.62 16.40
C LEU A 490 -0.41 -0.84 15.43
N PRO A 491 -1.55 -1.39 15.92
CA PRO A 491 -2.78 -1.51 15.13
C PRO A 491 -3.31 -0.17 14.64
N VAL A 492 -3.22 0.86 15.48
CA VAL A 492 -3.76 2.20 15.19
C VAL A 492 -2.90 2.98 14.21
N ALA A 493 -1.62 2.60 14.05
CA ALA A 493 -0.66 3.36 13.25
C ALA A 493 -1.06 3.47 11.77
N THR A 494 -1.64 2.42 11.20
CA THR A 494 -2.12 2.45 9.81
C THR A 494 -3.44 1.70 9.65
N PRO A 495 -4.33 2.12 8.72
CA PRO A 495 -5.56 1.39 8.47
C PRO A 495 -5.37 -0.09 8.07
N PRO A 496 -4.35 -0.49 7.27
CA PRO A 496 -3.99 -1.90 7.07
C PRO A 496 -3.82 -2.70 8.35
N ASN A 497 -3.09 -2.13 9.32
CA ASN A 497 -2.84 -2.77 10.61
C ASN A 497 -4.15 -2.94 11.41
N ALA A 498 -4.99 -1.89 11.43
CA ALA A 498 -6.29 -1.92 12.11
C ALA A 498 -7.25 -2.95 11.49
N ILE A 499 -7.30 -3.05 10.16
CA ILE A 499 -8.13 -4.03 9.44
C ILE A 499 -7.69 -5.45 9.82
N VAL A 500 -6.39 -5.76 9.76
CA VAL A 500 -5.90 -7.08 10.13
C VAL A 500 -6.18 -7.41 11.60
N PHE A 501 -6.05 -6.41 12.48
CA PHE A 501 -6.32 -6.56 13.91
C PHE A 501 -7.80 -6.84 14.21
N SER A 502 -8.74 -6.24 13.46
CA SER A 502 -10.18 -6.43 13.70
C SER A 502 -10.69 -7.85 13.43
N TYR A 503 -9.96 -8.66 12.65
CA TYR A 503 -10.29 -10.08 12.44
C TYR A 503 -9.89 -10.97 13.63
N GLY A 504 -9.32 -10.42 14.71
CA GLY A 504 -9.32 -11.05 16.04
C GLY A 504 -8.28 -12.15 16.30
N HIS A 505 -7.42 -12.48 15.33
CA HIS A 505 -6.42 -13.55 15.50
C HIS A 505 -5.12 -13.10 16.20
N ILE A 506 -4.85 -11.79 16.31
CA ILE A 506 -3.54 -11.24 16.70
C ILE A 506 -3.69 -10.37 17.95
N ARG A 507 -2.75 -10.49 18.90
CA ARG A 507 -2.66 -9.60 20.07
C ARG A 507 -1.71 -8.45 19.77
N VAL A 508 -1.94 -7.28 20.37
CA VAL A 508 -1.09 -6.09 20.20
C VAL A 508 0.39 -6.40 20.46
N LEU A 509 0.70 -7.16 21.52
CA LEU A 509 2.08 -7.56 21.83
C LEU A 509 2.73 -8.43 20.76
N ASP A 510 1.95 -9.30 20.08
CA ASP A 510 2.47 -10.14 19.01
C ASP A 510 2.87 -9.25 17.81
N MET A 511 2.08 -8.20 17.53
CA MET A 511 2.32 -7.23 16.48
C MET A 511 3.49 -6.29 16.78
N VAL A 512 3.59 -5.77 18.02
CA VAL A 512 4.70 -4.90 18.44
C VAL A 512 6.04 -5.62 18.34
N LYS A 513 6.11 -6.88 18.79
CA LYS A 513 7.36 -7.68 18.71
C LYS A 513 7.79 -7.95 17.27
N ALA A 514 6.85 -8.34 16.41
CA ALA A 514 7.14 -8.56 14.99
C ALA A 514 7.52 -7.25 14.28
N GLY A 515 6.81 -6.16 14.60
CA GLY A 515 6.95 -4.85 14.00
C GLY A 515 8.25 -4.15 14.37
N LEU A 516 8.71 -4.27 15.62
CA LEU A 516 9.98 -3.67 16.04
C LEU A 516 11.15 -4.19 15.21
N VAL A 517 11.21 -5.50 14.98
CA VAL A 517 12.24 -6.11 14.13
C VAL A 517 12.07 -5.69 12.68
N MET A 518 10.83 -5.59 12.20
CA MET A 518 10.56 -5.07 10.86
C MET A 518 11.00 -3.62 10.66
N ASN A 519 10.82 -2.74 11.65
CA ASN A 519 11.30 -1.35 11.60
C ASN A 519 12.83 -1.32 11.48
N VAL A 520 13.55 -2.16 12.24
CA VAL A 520 15.01 -2.28 12.15
C VAL A 520 15.45 -2.79 10.77
N ILE A 521 14.82 -3.86 10.27
CA ILE A 521 15.07 -4.37 8.92
C ILE A 521 14.85 -3.25 7.90
N ALA A 522 13.78 -2.47 8.06
CA ALA A 522 13.39 -1.47 7.09
C ALA A 522 14.33 -0.27 7.03
N VAL A 523 14.77 0.22 8.20
CA VAL A 523 15.80 1.27 8.28
C VAL A 523 17.12 0.77 7.67
N CYS A 524 17.52 -0.48 7.93
CA CYS A 524 18.71 -1.08 7.34
C CYS A 524 18.61 -1.19 5.81
N CYS A 525 17.48 -1.63 5.26
CA CYS A 525 17.25 -1.71 3.82
C CYS A 525 17.35 -0.36 3.14
N VAL A 526 16.71 0.66 3.72
CA VAL A 526 16.74 2.01 3.17
C VAL A 526 18.14 2.62 3.26
N SER A 527 18.86 2.38 4.36
CA SER A 527 20.25 2.81 4.51
C SER A 527 21.16 2.11 3.49
N LEU A 528 20.94 0.83 3.21
CA LEU A 528 21.63 0.12 2.14
C LEU A 528 21.29 0.72 0.77
N ALA A 529 20.01 0.96 0.49
CA ALA A 529 19.53 1.49 -0.78
C ALA A 529 20.16 2.85 -1.12
N ILE A 530 20.14 3.79 -0.16
CA ILE A 530 20.68 5.14 -0.37
C ILE A 530 22.20 5.14 -0.55
N ASN A 531 22.92 4.26 0.16
CA ASN A 531 24.39 4.20 0.10
C ASN A 531 24.95 3.36 -1.05
N THR A 532 24.13 2.53 -1.71
CA THR A 532 24.59 1.63 -2.79
C THR A 532 24.14 2.10 -4.17
N TRP A 533 22.87 1.95 -4.53
CA TRP A 533 22.37 2.35 -5.84
C TRP A 533 21.77 3.76 -5.86
N GLY A 534 21.24 4.27 -4.75
CA GLY A 534 20.76 5.65 -4.65
C GLY A 534 21.87 6.68 -4.88
N ARG A 535 23.06 6.41 -4.36
CA ARG A 535 24.26 7.26 -4.48
C ARG A 535 24.66 7.56 -5.94
N PRO A 536 24.92 6.56 -6.82
CA PRO A 536 25.22 6.82 -8.22
C PRO A 536 24.01 7.32 -9.01
N MET A 537 22.79 6.89 -8.66
CA MET A 537 21.56 7.28 -9.37
C MET A 537 21.25 8.78 -9.26
N PHE A 538 21.44 9.35 -8.08
CA PHE A 538 21.17 10.77 -7.82
C PHE A 538 22.43 11.62 -7.62
N GLN A 539 23.62 11.06 -7.86
CA GLN A 539 24.91 11.72 -7.66
C GLN A 539 25.05 12.36 -6.27
N LEU A 540 24.69 11.61 -5.22
CA LEU A 540 24.52 12.14 -3.86
C LEU A 540 25.81 12.59 -3.17
N ASP A 541 26.97 12.40 -3.80
CA ASP A 541 28.30 12.76 -3.28
C ASP A 541 28.61 14.24 -3.34
N THR A 542 27.94 14.97 -4.23
CA THR A 542 28.16 16.39 -4.42
C THR A 542 26.95 17.17 -3.95
N PHE A 543 27.20 18.32 -3.32
CA PHE A 543 26.14 19.27 -3.03
C PHE A 543 25.70 19.93 -4.34
N PRO A 544 24.44 19.78 -4.76
CA PRO A 544 24.02 20.25 -6.06
C PRO A 544 23.86 21.77 -6.10
N ALA A 545 24.19 22.38 -7.24
CA ALA A 545 24.09 23.84 -7.42
C ALA A 545 22.67 24.37 -7.26
N TRP A 546 21.65 23.59 -7.63
CA TRP A 546 20.23 23.96 -7.48
C TRP A 546 19.76 23.96 -6.02
N ALA A 547 20.48 23.32 -5.09
CA ALA A 547 20.18 23.37 -3.66
C ALA A 547 20.93 24.49 -2.94
N ASN A 548 21.81 25.22 -3.64
CA ASN A 548 22.57 26.30 -3.04
C ASN A 548 21.74 27.59 -3.01
N SER A 549 21.00 27.77 -1.92
CA SER A 549 20.22 28.98 -1.61
C SER A 549 21.06 30.13 -1.04
N THR A 550 22.38 29.95 -0.90
CA THR A 550 23.37 30.95 -0.41
C THR A 550 24.18 31.58 -1.52
#